data_AF-J9QV57-F1
#
_entry.id   AF-J9QV57-F1
#
_cell.length_a   1.000
_cell.length_b   1.000
_cell.length_c   1.000
_cell.angle_alpha   90.00
_cell.angle_beta   90.00
_cell.angle_gamma   90.00
#
_symmetry.space_group_name_H-M   'P 1'
#
loop_
_entity.id
_entity.type
_entity.pdbx_description
1 polymer ?
#
loop_
_entity_poly.entity_id
_entity_poly.type
_entity_poly.pdbx_seq_one_letter_code
_entity_poly.pdbx_strand_id
1 'polypeptide(L)'
;CLRQTDLKALIAYSSVSHMGLVTAAIMIQTPWSVPGAMTLMIAHGLTSSALFSLANTNYERTHTRTLILIRGWQMALLLTATWWLIVSFMNMALPPTTNLLGELMIISSLFNWSPTTILITGATTLLTAIYTLYTLITTQHGFTLAQNAVPPTHTREHVLLTLHIAPLVLLILAPNLLI
;
A
#
# COMPACT_ATOMS: atom_id res chain seq x y z
N CYS A 1 11.76 -2.78 4.74
CA CYS A 1 11.23 -1.49 4.24
C CYS A 1 11.84 -0.27 4.94
N LEU A 2 11.91 -0.20 6.27
CA LEU A 2 12.29 1.02 7.01
C LEU A 2 13.67 1.63 6.73
N ARG A 3 14.62 0.85 6.21
CA ARG A 3 15.97 1.33 5.86
C ARG A 3 16.16 1.60 4.36
N GLN A 4 15.10 1.47 3.57
CA GLN A 4 15.20 1.66 2.12
C GLN A 4 15.28 3.15 1.79
N THR A 5 16.31 3.53 1.04
CA THR A 5 16.53 4.89 0.55
C THR A 5 15.85 5.14 -0.80
N ASP A 6 15.57 4.08 -1.56
CA ASP A 6 14.87 4.14 -2.84
C ASP A 6 13.37 3.85 -2.64
N LEU A 7 12.52 4.76 -3.15
CA LEU A 7 11.07 4.69 -3.01
C LEU A 7 10.46 3.47 -3.74
N LYS A 8 10.91 3.17 -4.96
CA LYS A 8 10.39 2.01 -5.73
C LYS A 8 10.86 0.70 -5.10
N ALA A 9 12.09 0.64 -4.59
CA ALA A 9 12.59 -0.52 -3.85
C ALA A 9 11.80 -0.73 -2.55
N LEU A 10 11.49 0.34 -1.80
CA LEU A 10 10.64 0.25 -0.61
C LEU A 10 9.28 -0.38 -0.94
N ILE A 11 8.61 0.10 -2.01
CA ILE A 11 7.33 -0.45 -2.46
C ILE A 11 7.48 -1.94 -2.85
N ALA A 12 8.54 -2.31 -3.58
CA ALA A 12 8.81 -3.70 -3.93
C ALA A 12 9.05 -4.60 -2.71
N TYR A 13 9.76 -4.13 -1.68
CA TYR A 13 9.92 -4.91 -0.45
C TYR A 13 8.61 -5.02 0.34
N SER A 14 7.74 -4.00 0.26
CA SER A 14 6.41 -4.09 0.89
C SER A 14 5.51 -5.12 0.19
N SER A 15 5.63 -5.28 -1.13
CA SER A 15 4.87 -6.32 -1.84
C SER A 15 5.33 -7.73 -1.46
N VAL A 16 6.63 -7.93 -1.28
CA VAL A 16 7.16 -9.20 -0.75
C VAL A 16 6.58 -9.52 0.64
N SER A 17 6.40 -8.52 1.52
CA SER A 17 5.81 -8.79 2.85
C SER A 17 4.33 -9.19 2.78
N HIS A 18 3.49 -8.54 1.97
CA HIS A 18 2.08 -8.95 1.84
C HIS A 18 1.97 -10.32 1.16
N MET A 19 2.80 -10.62 0.16
CA MET A 19 2.81 -11.94 -0.48
C MET A 19 3.32 -13.04 0.46
N GLY A 20 4.14 -12.73 1.47
CA GLY A 20 4.51 -13.67 2.54
C GLY A 20 3.32 -14.16 3.37
N LEU A 21 2.29 -13.31 3.58
CA LEU A 21 1.05 -13.74 4.22
C LEU A 21 0.23 -14.65 3.29
N VAL A 22 0.17 -14.31 2.00
CA VAL A 22 -0.51 -15.11 0.98
C VAL A 22 0.08 -16.51 0.87
N THR A 23 1.42 -16.64 0.86
CA THR A 23 2.06 -17.96 0.81
C THR A 23 1.75 -18.78 2.06
N ALA A 24 1.80 -18.18 3.25
CA ALA A 24 1.44 -18.87 4.49
C ALA A 24 -0.03 -19.36 4.47
N ALA A 25 -0.95 -18.52 3.99
CA ALA A 25 -2.36 -18.86 3.87
C ALA A 25 -2.61 -20.03 2.89
N ILE A 26 -1.98 -20.00 1.71
CA ILE A 26 -2.12 -21.07 0.71
C ILE A 26 -1.58 -22.40 1.23
N MET A 27 -0.55 -22.40 2.09
CA MET A 27 0.04 -23.62 2.63
C MET A 27 -0.84 -24.33 3.67
N ILE A 28 -1.70 -23.60 4.41
CA ILE A 28 -2.60 -24.20 5.41
C ILE A 28 -3.94 -24.68 4.84
N GLN A 29 -4.32 -24.24 3.63
CA GLN A 29 -5.44 -24.77 2.82
C GLN A 29 -6.80 -24.88 3.54
N THR A 30 -7.10 -23.96 4.44
CA THR A 30 -8.40 -23.87 5.12
C THR A 30 -9.42 -23.08 4.29
N PRO A 31 -10.74 -23.30 4.49
CA PRO A 31 -11.79 -22.58 3.76
C PRO A 31 -11.79 -21.07 4.02
N TRP A 32 -11.12 -20.58 5.07
CA TRP A 32 -10.93 -19.15 5.32
C TRP A 32 -9.62 -18.62 4.71
N SER A 33 -8.56 -19.44 4.69
CA SER A 33 -7.24 -19.01 4.21
C SER A 33 -7.18 -18.79 2.70
N VAL A 34 -7.82 -19.64 1.90
CA VAL A 34 -7.77 -19.55 0.43
C VAL A 34 -8.52 -18.31 -0.09
N PRO A 35 -9.78 -18.02 0.31
CA PRO A 35 -10.42 -16.77 -0.07
C PRO A 35 -9.72 -15.55 0.54
N GLY A 36 -9.17 -15.65 1.76
CA GLY A 36 -8.31 -14.61 2.36
C GLY A 36 -7.05 -14.31 1.53
N ALA A 37 -6.41 -15.34 0.99
CA ALA A 37 -5.27 -15.21 0.08
C ALA A 37 -5.68 -14.55 -1.25
N MET A 38 -6.81 -14.95 -1.85
CA MET A 38 -7.29 -14.39 -3.11
C MET A 38 -7.70 -12.91 -2.96
N THR A 39 -8.46 -12.59 -1.91
CA THR A 39 -8.85 -11.22 -1.57
C THR A 39 -7.61 -10.34 -1.39
N LEU A 40 -6.61 -10.80 -0.63
CA LEU A 40 -5.36 -10.05 -0.42
C LEU A 40 -4.55 -9.90 -1.71
N MET A 41 -4.46 -10.91 -2.57
CA MET A 41 -3.74 -10.82 -3.85
C MET A 41 -4.35 -9.76 -4.78
N ILE A 42 -5.68 -9.74 -4.92
CA ILE A 42 -6.38 -8.74 -5.74
C ILE A 42 -6.20 -7.34 -5.15
N ALA A 43 -6.48 -7.21 -3.85
CA ALA A 43 -6.42 -5.93 -3.17
C ALA A 43 -5.00 -5.35 -3.20
N HIS A 44 -4.01 -6.16 -2.84
CA HIS A 44 -2.60 -5.78 -2.89
C HIS A 44 -2.11 -5.49 -4.32
N GLY A 45 -2.57 -6.23 -5.32
CA GLY A 45 -2.23 -5.99 -6.72
C GLY A 45 -2.62 -4.58 -7.18
N LEU A 46 -3.80 -4.11 -6.77
CA LEU A 46 -4.27 -2.74 -7.07
C LEU A 46 -3.59 -1.68 -6.20
N THR A 47 -3.35 -1.94 -4.90
CA THR A 47 -2.68 -0.95 -4.03
C THR A 47 -1.21 -0.76 -4.39
N SER A 48 -0.48 -1.85 -4.65
CA SER A 48 0.94 -1.79 -5.01
C SER A 48 1.17 -1.12 -6.37
N SER A 49 0.34 -1.43 -7.37
CA SER A 49 0.37 -0.74 -8.67
C SER A 49 0.06 0.76 -8.55
N ALA A 50 -0.91 1.14 -7.71
CA ALA A 50 -1.17 2.55 -7.39
C ALA A 50 0.06 3.22 -6.74
N LEU A 51 0.71 2.57 -5.76
CA LEU A 51 1.94 3.09 -5.14
C LEU A 51 3.08 3.25 -6.15
N PHE A 52 3.28 2.27 -7.04
CA PHE A 52 4.30 2.38 -8.10
C PHE A 52 3.99 3.53 -9.05
N SER A 53 2.72 3.80 -9.34
CA SER A 53 2.32 4.93 -10.17
C SER A 53 2.58 6.28 -9.49
N LEU A 54 2.29 6.40 -8.18
CA LEU A 54 2.63 7.58 -7.37
C LEU A 54 4.14 7.81 -7.27
N ALA A 55 4.92 6.73 -7.12
CA ALA A 55 6.37 6.82 -7.19
C ALA A 55 6.85 7.28 -8.58
N ASN A 56 6.11 6.91 -9.63
CA ASN A 56 6.42 7.34 -10.99
C ASN A 56 6.10 8.82 -11.23
N THR A 57 4.99 9.34 -10.73
CA THR A 57 4.66 10.78 -10.85
C THR A 57 5.69 11.67 -10.16
N ASN A 58 6.26 11.20 -9.05
CA ASN A 58 7.38 11.88 -8.40
C ASN A 58 8.64 11.79 -9.26
N TYR A 59 8.96 10.59 -9.78
CA TYR A 59 10.13 10.38 -10.62
C TYR A 59 10.11 11.19 -11.93
N GLU A 60 8.96 11.35 -12.58
CA GLU A 60 8.81 12.18 -13.79
C GLU A 60 9.14 13.66 -13.54
N ARG A 61 9.03 14.13 -12.29
CA ARG A 61 9.33 15.51 -11.91
C ARG A 61 10.73 15.70 -11.34
N THR A 62 11.23 14.73 -10.57
CA THR A 62 12.53 14.85 -9.88
C THR A 62 13.67 14.14 -10.59
N HIS A 63 13.37 13.22 -11.51
CA HIS A 63 14.31 12.27 -12.11
C HIS A 63 15.15 11.46 -11.09
N THR A 64 14.71 11.37 -9.84
CA THR A 64 15.37 10.61 -8.78
C THR A 64 14.38 9.71 -8.07
N ARG A 65 14.86 8.56 -7.58
CA ARG A 65 14.06 7.61 -6.78
C ARG A 65 14.35 7.69 -5.29
N THR A 66 15.32 8.53 -4.92
CA THR A 66 15.81 8.70 -3.55
C THR A 66 14.76 9.41 -2.70
N LEU A 67 14.20 8.69 -1.74
CA LEU A 67 13.04 9.08 -0.94
C LEU A 67 13.26 10.39 -0.17
N ILE A 68 14.46 10.64 0.35
CA ILE A 68 14.77 11.87 1.10
C ILE A 68 14.73 13.13 0.20
N LEU A 69 15.04 13.00 -1.09
CA LEU A 69 14.99 14.13 -2.03
C LEU A 69 13.55 14.47 -2.47
N ILE A 70 12.61 13.56 -2.28
CA ILE A 70 11.21 13.68 -2.69
C ILE A 70 10.37 14.08 -1.46
N ARG A 71 10.73 15.14 -0.74
CA ARG A 71 10.06 15.55 0.50
C ARG A 71 9.17 16.79 0.31
N GLY A 72 8.14 16.93 1.14
CA GLY A 72 7.32 18.14 1.25
C GLY A 72 6.30 18.37 0.14
N TRP A 73 5.96 17.33 -0.61
CA TRP A 73 5.12 17.46 -1.81
C TRP A 73 3.69 17.90 -1.54
N GLN A 74 3.19 17.79 -0.31
CA GLN A 74 1.83 18.20 0.05
C GLN A 74 1.58 19.69 -0.17
N MET A 75 2.58 20.54 0.10
CA MET A 75 2.43 21.99 -0.07
C MET A 75 2.41 22.39 -1.56
N ALA A 76 3.09 21.63 -2.42
CA ALA A 76 3.15 21.90 -3.85
C ALA A 76 1.96 21.29 -4.60
N LEU A 77 1.58 20.05 -4.27
CA LEU A 77 0.60 19.26 -5.01
C LEU A 77 -0.40 18.58 -4.06
N LEU A 78 -1.36 19.38 -3.57
CA LEU A 78 -2.34 18.93 -2.57
C LEU A 78 -3.16 17.70 -3.03
N LEU A 79 -3.62 17.69 -4.29
CA LEU A 79 -4.45 16.60 -4.81
C LEU A 79 -3.65 15.29 -4.97
N THR A 80 -2.36 15.33 -5.29
CA THR A 80 -1.54 14.11 -5.21
C THR A 80 -1.28 13.68 -3.78
N ALA A 81 -1.17 14.60 -2.83
CA ALA A 81 -1.02 14.23 -1.43
C ALA A 81 -2.26 13.48 -0.90
N THR A 82 -3.47 13.86 -1.35
CA THR A 82 -4.68 13.08 -1.03
C THR A 82 -4.65 11.68 -1.64
N TRP A 83 -4.12 11.53 -2.86
CA TRP A 83 -3.93 10.19 -3.45
C TRP A 83 -2.91 9.36 -2.68
N TRP A 84 -1.78 9.95 -2.29
CA TRP A 84 -0.79 9.32 -1.40
C TRP A 84 -1.42 8.86 -0.09
N LEU A 85 -2.25 9.71 0.53
CA LEU A 85 -2.96 9.38 1.77
C LEU A 85 -3.89 8.18 1.57
N ILE A 86 -4.80 8.23 0.58
CA ILE A 86 -5.77 7.17 0.32
C ILE A 86 -5.08 5.83 0.04
N VAL A 87 -4.07 5.83 -0.84
CA VAL A 87 -3.33 4.60 -1.17
C VAL A 87 -2.54 4.09 0.03
N SER A 88 -1.96 4.97 0.85
CA SER A 88 -1.28 4.56 2.08
C SER A 88 -2.24 3.92 3.09
N PHE A 89 -3.48 4.42 3.20
CA PHE A 89 -4.53 3.86 4.04
C PHE A 89 -4.93 2.46 3.59
N MET A 90 -5.05 2.25 2.28
CA MET A 90 -5.28 0.93 1.71
C MET A 90 -4.10 -0.01 1.95
N ASN A 91 -2.86 0.47 1.79
CA ASN A 91 -1.68 -0.37 1.95
C ASN A 91 -1.43 -0.81 3.40
N MET A 92 -1.82 -0.01 4.40
CA MET A 92 -1.73 -0.40 5.82
C MET A 92 -2.98 -1.12 6.33
N ALA A 93 -3.88 -1.53 5.43
CA ALA A 93 -5.08 -2.28 5.76
C ALA A 93 -5.98 -1.57 6.81
N LEU A 94 -6.28 -0.28 6.63
CA LEU A 94 -7.25 0.40 7.50
C LEU A 94 -8.69 -0.08 7.24
N PRO A 95 -9.57 -0.14 8.25
CA PRO A 95 -10.98 -0.43 8.03
C PRO A 95 -11.64 0.73 7.25
N PRO A 96 -12.52 0.48 6.25
CA PRO A 96 -13.08 -0.82 5.80
C PRO A 96 -12.41 -1.40 4.52
N THR A 97 -11.09 -1.27 4.33
CA THR A 97 -10.42 -1.66 3.07
C THR A 97 -10.40 -3.17 2.81
N THR A 98 -10.34 -3.55 1.52
CA THR A 98 -10.23 -4.96 1.09
C THR A 98 -8.91 -5.60 1.50
N ASN A 99 -7.82 -4.84 1.64
CA ASN A 99 -6.57 -5.34 2.20
C ASN A 99 -6.78 -5.88 3.62
N LEU A 100 -7.53 -5.15 4.46
CA LEU A 100 -7.85 -5.58 5.82
C LEU A 100 -8.69 -6.86 5.82
N LEU A 101 -9.68 -6.95 4.93
CA LEU A 101 -10.51 -8.14 4.82
C LEU A 101 -9.66 -9.39 4.55
N GLY A 102 -8.77 -9.33 3.57
CA GLY A 102 -7.87 -10.44 3.25
C GLY A 102 -6.89 -10.75 4.38
N GLU A 103 -6.24 -9.72 4.96
CA GLU A 103 -5.31 -9.91 6.07
C GLU A 103 -5.99 -10.52 7.31
N LEU A 104 -7.18 -10.08 7.68
CA LEU A 104 -7.92 -10.63 8.83
C LEU A 104 -8.31 -12.08 8.60
N MET A 105 -8.79 -12.45 7.40
CA MET A 105 -9.10 -13.86 7.08
C MET A 105 -7.84 -14.72 7.20
N ILE A 106 -6.71 -14.27 6.65
CA ILE A 106 -5.43 -14.98 6.76
C ILE A 106 -4.99 -15.12 8.22
N ILE A 107 -5.00 -14.02 8.99
CA ILE A 107 -4.60 -14.03 10.41
C ILE A 107 -5.47 -14.96 11.23
N SER A 108 -6.80 -14.94 11.04
CA SER A 108 -7.72 -15.85 11.74
C SER A 108 -7.45 -17.32 11.41
N SER A 109 -7.16 -17.63 10.15
CA SER A 109 -6.88 -19.00 9.71
C SER A 109 -5.54 -19.51 10.23
N LEU A 110 -4.51 -18.66 10.26
CA LEU A 110 -3.20 -18.98 10.84
C LEU A 110 -3.27 -19.12 12.36
N PHE A 111 -4.04 -18.28 13.04
CA PHE A 111 -4.27 -18.39 14.48
C PHE A 111 -4.96 -19.72 14.84
N ASN A 112 -5.95 -20.13 14.05
CA ASN A 112 -6.60 -21.43 14.22
C ASN A 112 -5.64 -22.60 13.91
N TRP A 113 -4.69 -22.42 12.99
CA TRP A 113 -3.66 -23.43 12.69
C TRP A 113 -2.63 -23.56 13.82
N SER A 114 -2.09 -22.45 14.34
CA SER A 114 -1.35 -22.43 15.59
C SER A 114 -1.41 -21.05 16.26
N PRO A 115 -1.79 -20.95 17.56
CA PRO A 115 -1.98 -19.66 18.23
C PRO A 115 -0.74 -18.79 18.31
N THR A 116 0.46 -19.36 18.27
CA THR A 116 1.74 -18.64 18.32
C THR A 116 1.96 -17.74 17.10
N THR A 117 1.29 -18.02 15.97
CA THR A 117 1.37 -17.21 14.75
C THR A 117 0.91 -15.77 14.96
N ILE A 118 0.02 -15.49 15.93
CA ILE A 118 -0.51 -14.15 16.18
C ILE A 118 0.59 -13.14 16.53
N LEU A 119 1.67 -13.60 17.18
CA LEU A 119 2.80 -12.74 17.53
C LEU A 119 3.53 -12.29 16.26
N ILE A 120 3.74 -13.23 15.32
CA ILE A 120 4.42 -12.95 14.06
C ILE A 120 3.53 -12.10 13.16
N THR A 121 2.27 -12.49 12.97
CA THR A 121 1.36 -11.73 12.09
C THR A 121 1.04 -10.35 12.66
N GLY A 122 0.86 -10.22 13.98
CA GLY A 122 0.69 -8.93 14.65
C GLY A 122 1.93 -8.02 14.53
N ALA A 123 3.13 -8.58 14.62
CA ALA A 123 4.36 -7.83 14.35
C ALA A 123 4.45 -7.39 12.88
N THR A 124 4.03 -8.24 11.93
CA THR A 124 4.03 -7.86 10.50
C THR A 124 3.07 -6.72 10.22
N THR A 125 1.84 -6.76 10.73
CA THR A 125 0.86 -5.67 10.52
C THR A 125 1.32 -4.36 11.16
N LEU A 126 1.90 -4.41 12.37
CA LEU A 126 2.51 -3.25 12.99
C LEU A 126 3.62 -2.66 12.11
N LEU A 127 4.55 -3.48 11.63
CA LEU A 127 5.63 -3.03 10.76
C LEU A 127 5.10 -2.46 9.44
N THR A 128 4.00 -3.01 8.90
CA THR A 128 3.34 -2.46 7.71
C THR A 128 2.83 -1.04 7.94
N ALA A 129 2.16 -0.78 9.06
CA ALA A 129 1.72 0.56 9.42
C ALA A 129 2.92 1.53 9.58
N ILE A 130 4.00 1.08 10.22
CA ILE A 130 5.18 1.94 10.44
C ILE A 130 5.83 2.32 9.11
N TYR A 131 6.12 1.36 8.21
CA TYR A 131 6.80 1.71 6.96
C TYR A 131 5.90 2.48 6.00
N THR A 132 4.58 2.25 6.00
CA THR A 132 3.64 3.01 5.15
C THR A 132 3.52 4.45 5.61
N LEU A 133 3.34 4.68 6.92
CA LEU A 133 3.34 6.03 7.47
C LEU A 133 4.70 6.71 7.27
N TYR A 134 5.81 5.98 7.40
CA TYR A 134 7.13 6.50 7.07
C TYR A 134 7.20 6.99 5.62
N THR A 135 6.71 6.21 4.64
CA THR A 135 6.69 6.65 3.23
C THR A 135 5.82 7.89 3.00
N LEU A 136 4.65 7.97 3.66
CA LEU A 136 3.75 9.10 3.54
C LEU A 136 4.39 10.37 4.12
N ILE A 137 4.93 10.28 5.34
CA ILE A 137 5.54 11.43 6.04
C ILE A 137 6.77 11.92 5.28
N THR A 138 7.64 11.01 4.86
CA THR A 138 8.87 11.39 4.17
C THR A 138 8.61 11.98 2.79
N THR A 139 7.57 11.52 2.08
CA THR A 139 7.27 12.06 0.75
C THR A 139 6.44 13.34 0.79
N GLN A 140 5.39 13.37 1.62
CA GLN A 140 4.39 14.43 1.58
C GLN A 140 4.67 15.56 2.57
N HIS A 141 5.19 15.26 3.77
CA HIS A 141 5.35 16.24 4.83
C HIS A 141 6.73 16.91 4.87
N GLY A 142 6.75 18.13 5.39
CA GLY A 142 7.95 18.96 5.55
C GLY A 142 8.12 19.96 4.42
N PHE A 143 9.28 20.60 4.36
CA PHE A 143 9.62 21.56 3.31
C PHE A 143 10.13 20.85 2.07
N THR A 144 9.78 21.40 0.91
CA THR A 144 10.27 20.92 -0.38
C THR A 144 11.75 21.25 -0.53
N LEU A 145 12.52 20.27 -1.03
CA LEU A 145 13.92 20.45 -1.43
C LEU A 145 14.06 20.82 -2.91
N ALA A 146 12.93 20.94 -3.62
CA ALA A 146 12.91 21.31 -5.03
C ALA A 146 13.40 22.75 -5.19
N GLN A 147 14.45 22.92 -5.98
CA GLN A 147 15.01 24.25 -6.30
C GLN A 147 14.17 24.99 -7.34
N ASN A 148 13.42 24.24 -8.16
CA ASN A 148 12.57 24.76 -9.24
C ASN A 148 11.09 24.61 -8.91
N ALA A 149 10.25 25.42 -9.57
CA ALA A 149 8.80 25.28 -9.51
C ALA A 149 8.39 23.87 -9.95
N VAL A 150 7.61 23.20 -9.10
CA VAL A 150 7.08 21.87 -9.36
C VAL A 150 5.91 22.00 -10.35
N PRO A 151 5.92 21.29 -11.50
CA PRO A 151 4.81 21.35 -12.43
C PRO A 151 3.54 20.75 -11.79
N PRO A 152 2.36 21.34 -12.04
CA PRO A 152 1.10 20.85 -11.48
C PRO A 152 0.79 19.42 -11.94
N THR A 153 -0.18 18.80 -11.28
CA THR A 153 -0.60 17.43 -11.60
C THR A 153 -1.41 17.39 -12.88
N HIS A 154 -1.06 16.47 -13.76
CA HIS A 154 -1.75 16.32 -15.03
C HIS A 154 -3.02 15.49 -14.87
N THR A 155 -4.02 15.75 -15.70
CA THR A 155 -5.28 14.97 -15.73
C THR A 155 -5.04 13.48 -15.91
N ARG A 156 -4.05 13.10 -16.74
CA ARG A 156 -3.59 11.71 -16.93
C ARG A 156 -3.24 11.03 -15.61
N GLU A 157 -2.54 11.72 -14.72
CA GLU A 157 -2.09 11.18 -13.44
C GLU A 157 -3.27 10.93 -12.50
N HIS A 158 -4.23 11.85 -12.47
CA HIS A 158 -5.47 11.68 -11.70
C HIS A 158 -6.33 10.55 -12.24
N VAL A 159 -6.54 10.49 -13.55
CA VAL A 159 -7.31 9.40 -14.18
C VAL A 159 -6.67 8.05 -13.87
N LEU A 160 -5.34 7.95 -13.98
CA LEU A 160 -4.62 6.72 -13.65
C LEU A 160 -4.90 6.28 -12.21
N LEU A 161 -4.79 7.19 -11.24
CA LEU A 161 -5.01 6.87 -9.82
C LEU A 161 -6.49 6.52 -9.53
N THR A 162 -7.43 7.24 -10.16
CA THR A 162 -8.86 6.90 -10.04
C THR A 162 -9.15 5.50 -10.55
N LEU A 163 -8.52 5.07 -11.64
CA LEU A 163 -8.72 3.73 -12.21
C LEU A 163 -8.15 2.61 -11.32
N HIS A 164 -7.15 2.90 -10.50
CA HIS A 164 -6.64 1.94 -9.51
C HIS A 164 -7.54 1.86 -8.27
N ILE A 165 -8.03 3.01 -7.80
CA ILE A 165 -8.74 3.14 -6.52
C ILE A 165 -10.23 2.83 -6.66
N ALA A 166 -10.87 3.19 -7.78
CA ALA A 166 -12.30 2.96 -7.97
C ALA A 166 -12.68 1.46 -7.86
N PRO A 167 -11.94 0.51 -8.46
CA PRO A 167 -12.21 -0.92 -8.26
C PRO A 167 -12.07 -1.35 -6.80
N LEU A 168 -11.04 -0.86 -6.09
CA LEU A 168 -10.87 -1.16 -4.66
C LEU A 168 -12.06 -0.67 -3.83
N VAL A 169 -12.54 0.55 -4.10
CA VAL A 169 -13.72 1.11 -3.42
C VAL A 169 -14.99 0.31 -3.75
N LEU A 170 -15.17 -0.10 -5.00
CA LEU A 170 -16.32 -0.93 -5.40
C LEU A 170 -16.30 -2.30 -4.71
N LEU A 171 -15.12 -2.91 -4.54
CA LEU A 171 -14.97 -4.19 -3.84
C LEU A 171 -15.27 -4.09 -2.33
N ILE A 172 -15.10 -2.92 -1.71
CA ILE A 172 -15.54 -2.68 -0.33
C ILE A 172 -17.07 -2.76 -0.22
N LEU A 173 -17.80 -2.29 -1.23
CA LEU A 173 -19.27 -2.31 -1.24
C LEU A 173 -19.85 -3.71 -1.53
N ALA A 174 -19.10 -4.55 -2.24
CA ALA A 174 -19.51 -5.90 -2.62
C ALA A 174 -18.40 -6.95 -2.33
N PRO A 175 -18.05 -7.17 -1.05
CA PRO A 175 -16.98 -8.10 -0.68
C PRO A 175 -17.30 -9.56 -1.03
N ASN A 176 -18.60 -9.89 -1.16
CA ASN A 176 -19.09 -11.21 -1.58
C ASN A 176 -18.62 -11.63 -2.98
N LEU A 177 -18.06 -10.72 -3.78
CA LEU A 177 -17.46 -11.07 -5.08
C LEU A 177 -16.10 -11.77 -4.94
N LEU A 178 -15.46 -11.68 -3.77
CA LEU A 178 -14.10 -12.17 -3.52
C LEU A 178 -14.03 -13.34 -2.53
N ILE A 179 -15.07 -13.54 -1.73
CA ILE A 179 -15.19 -14.57 -0.68
C ILE A 179 -16.10 -15.68 -1.20
#